data_AF-A0A357C3I6-F1
#
_entry.id   AF-A0A357C3I6-F1
#
_cell.length_a   1.000
_cell.length_b   1.000
_cell.length_c   1.000
_cell.angle_alpha   90.00
_cell.angle_beta   90.00
_cell.angle_gamma   90.00
#
_symmetry.space_group_name_H-M   'P 1'
#
loop_
_entity.id
_entity.type
_entity.pdbx_description
1 polymer ?
#
loop_
_entity_poly.entity_id
_entity_poly.type
_entity_poly.pdbx_seq_one_letter_code
_entity_poly.pdbx_strand_id
1 'polypeptide(L)' 'MFHRFMYELCIGPIPEGMLVCHTCDIERCGNPEHLFLGTHKDNTQDAINKGRFDPRRLGNLQIYKAMLKVH' A
#
# COMPACT_ATOMS: atom_id res chain seq x y z
N MET A 1 10.29 7.68 -0.72
CA MET A 1 11.57 7.31 -0.08
C MET A 1 11.65 7.75 1.39
N PHE A 2 11.22 8.98 1.73
CA PHE A 2 11.27 9.51 3.10
C PHE A 2 10.62 8.60 4.17
N HIS A 3 9.47 8.00 3.90
CA HIS A 3 8.78 7.12 4.85
C HIS A 3 9.56 5.82 5.17
N ARG A 4 10.33 5.25 4.23
CA ARG A 4 11.17 4.07 4.53
C ARG A 4 12.28 4.43 5.50
N PHE A 5 12.94 5.56 5.26
CA PHE A 5 13.96 6.09 6.15
C PHE A 5 13.40 6.35 7.56
N MET A 6 12.23 6.99 7.66
CA MET A 6 11.59 7.24 8.95
C MET A 6 11.18 5.94 9.67
N TYR A 7 10.71 4.93 8.94
CA TYR A 7 10.40 3.63 9.52
C TYR A 7 11.64 2.96 10.10
N GLU A 8 12.75 2.90 9.36
CA GLU A 8 13.99 2.28 9.81
C GLU A 8 14.60 3.00 11.02
N LEU A 9 14.50 4.34 11.06
CA LEU A 9 15.01 5.15 12.15
C LEU A 9 14.19 5.03 13.43
N CYS A 10 12.85 4.97 13.33
CA CYS A 10 11.97 5.07 14.49
C CYS A 10 11.35 3.75 14.95
N ILE A 11 11.21 2.76 14.06
CA ILE A 11 10.52 1.49 14.30
C ILE A 11 11.49 0.33 14.21
N GLY A 12 12.28 0.28 13.13
CA GLY A 12 13.34 -0.73 12.97
C GLY A 12 13.43 -1.30 11.55
N PRO A 13 14.19 -2.39 11.37
CA PRO A 13 14.54 -2.91 10.05
C PRO A 13 13.30 -3.32 9.25
N ILE A 14 13.33 -3.05 7.94
CA ILE A 14 12.29 -3.49 7.01
C ILE A 14 12.63 -4.90 6.53
N PRO A 15 11.80 -5.92 6.82
CA PRO A 15 12.04 -7.28 6.34
C PRO A 15 12.05 -7.36 4.81
N GLU A 16 12.74 -8.37 4.28
CA GLU A 16 12.76 -8.61 2.84
C GLU A 16 11.35 -8.86 2.28
N GLY A 17 11.07 -8.30 1.10
CA GLY A 17 9.75 -8.39 0.45
C GLY A 17 8.65 -7.52 1.07
N MET A 18 8.94 -6.76 2.13
CA MET A 18 7.98 -5.85 2.76
C MET A 18 8.06 -4.42 2.23
N LEU A 19 6.89 -3.79 2.20
CA LEU A 19 6.70 -2.38 1.88
C LEU A 19 6.34 -1.61 3.15
N VAL A 20 6.78 -0.36 3.22
CA VAL A 20 6.32 0.60 4.22
C VAL A 20 5.15 1.35 3.61
N CYS A 21 3.98 1.22 4.24
CA CYS A 21 2.72 1.80 3.80
C CYS A 21 2.26 2.89 4.78
N HIS A 22 1.37 3.77 4.31
CA HIS A 22 0.78 4.84 5.12
C HIS A 22 -0.66 4.53 5.47
N THR A 23 -1.06 4.73 6.72
CA THR A 23 -2.49 4.72 7.10
C THR A 23 -3.22 5.97 6.61
N CYS A 24 -2.50 7.09 6.51
CA CYS A 24 -3.04 8.40 6.11
C CYS A 24 -3.02 8.67 4.60
N ASP A 25 -2.34 7.83 3.82
CA ASP A 25 -2.22 7.97 2.36
C ASP A 25 -1.63 9.30 1.85
N ILE A 26 -0.85 9.99 2.70
CA ILE A 26 -0.15 11.23 2.37
C ILE A 26 1.30 10.90 2.02
N GLU A 27 1.69 11.11 0.75
CA GLU A 27 3.01 10.72 0.21
C GLU A 27 4.21 11.30 0.99
N ARG A 28 4.06 12.50 1.55
CA ARG A 28 5.11 13.21 2.30
C ARG A 28 5.05 12.99 3.81
N CYS A 29 4.14 12.15 4.31
CA CYS A 29 4.05 11.86 5.74
C CYS A 29 5.25 11.01 6.21
N GLY A 30 5.87 11.45 7.30
CA GLY A 30 6.94 10.72 8.00
C GLY A 30 6.67 10.46 9.48
N ASN A 31 5.43 10.68 9.97
CA ASN A 31 5.06 10.32 11.33
C ASN A 31 5.13 8.77 11.47
N PRO A 32 5.98 8.21 12.34
CA PRO A 32 6.10 6.76 12.52
C PRO A 32 4.77 6.08 12.89
N GLU A 33 3.88 6.77 13.62
CA GLU A 33 2.56 6.22 13.99
C GLU A 33 1.63 5.99 12.79
N HIS A 34 1.91 6.64 11.66
CA HIS A 34 1.16 6.46 10.42
C HIS A 34 1.80 5.46 9.47
N LEU A 35 2.90 4.81 9.87
CA LEU A 35 3.63 3.86 9.04
C LEU A 35 3.42 2.42 9.51
N PHE A 36 3.26 1.50 8.57
CA PHE A 36 3.14 0.06 8.86
C PHE A 36 3.78 -0.76 7.74
N LEU A 37 4.09 -2.04 8.03
CA LEU A 37 4.56 -2.98 7.03
C LEU A 37 3.39 -3.68 6.34
N GLY A 38 3.44 -3.74 5.01
CA GLY A 38 2.50 -4.51 4.21
C GLY A 38 3.21 -5.24 3.09
N THR A 39 2.60 -6.31 2.58
CA THR A 39 3.07 -6.95 1.35
C THR A 39 2.60 -6.17 0.12
N HIS A 40 3.20 -6.44 -1.04
CA HIS A 40 2.68 -5.94 -2.31
C HIS A 40 1.22 -6.32 -2.54
N LYS A 41 0.80 -7.51 -2.09
CA LYS A 41 -0.57 -7.98 -2.18
C LYS A 41 -1.50 -7.13 -1.31
N ASP A 42 -1.10 -6.86 -0.07
CA ASP A 42 -1.90 -6.06 0.87
C ASP A 42 -2.06 -4.63 0.37
N ASN A 43 -0.97 -4.01 -0.08
CA ASN A 43 -1.01 -2.65 -0.62
C ASN A 43 -1.88 -2.55 -1.89
N THR A 44 -1.85 -3.58 -2.74
CA THR A 44 -2.70 -3.64 -3.95
C THR A 44 -4.17 -3.81 -3.56
N GLN A 45 -4.47 -4.69 -2.62
CA GLN A 45 -5.83 -4.91 -2.13
C GLN A 45 -6.39 -3.66 -1.43
N ASP A 46 -5.59 -2.98 -0.62
CA ASP A 46 -5.97 -1.72 0.02
C ASP A 46 -6.25 -0.63 -1.02
N ALA A 47 -5.41 -0.49 -2.05
CA ALA A 47 -5.65 0.45 -3.14
C ALA A 47 -6.94 0.12 -3.94
N ILE A 48 -7.25 -1.17 -4.13
CA ILE A 48 -8.50 -1.63 -4.75
C ILE A 48 -9.69 -1.26 -3.86
N ASN A 49 -9.64 -1.59 -2.57
CA ASN A 49 -10.70 -1.31 -1.60
C ASN A 49 -10.96 0.20 -1.45
N LYS A 50 -9.90 1.02 -1.51
CA LYS A 50 -9.98 2.49 -1.47
C LYS A 50 -10.35 3.12 -2.82
N GLY A 51 -10.61 2.33 -3.86
CA GLY A 51 -10.99 2.82 -5.19
C GLY A 51 -9.88 3.60 -5.92
N ARG A 52 -8.62 3.44 -5.51
CA ARG A 52 -7.45 4.08 -6.14
C ARG A 52 -6.89 3.31 -7.33
N PHE A 53 -7.46 2.14 -7.60
CA PHE A 53 -7.11 1.34 -8.76
C PHE A 53 -7.94 1.77 -9.98
N ASP A 54 -7.30 2.35 -11.00
CA ASP A 54 -7.99 2.80 -12.22
C ASP A 54 -8.23 1.60 -13.17
N PRO A 55 -9.48 1.15 -13.35
CA PRO A 55 -9.78 -0.02 -14.19
C PRO A 55 -9.47 0.22 -15.67
N ARG A 56 -9.37 1.48 -16.12
CA ARG A 56 -8.99 1.82 -17.50
C ARG A 56 -7.54 1.44 -17.80
N ARG A 57 -6.69 1.30 -16.76
CA ARG A 57 -5.29 0.87 -16.90
C ARG A 57 -5.13 -0.65 -16.95
N LEU A 58 -6.14 -1.44 -16.59
CA LEU A 58 -6.06 -2.90 -16.52
C LEU A 58 -6.23 -3.60 -17.88
N GLY A 59 -6.68 -2.89 -18.91
CA GLY A 59 -6.99 -3.47 -20.23
C GLY A 59 -8.15 -4.48 -20.23
N ASN A 60 -8.59 -4.99 -19.07
CA ASN A 60 -9.66 -5.98 -18.94
C ASN A 60 -10.52 -5.75 -17.67
N LEU A 61 -11.79 -5.39 -17.89
CA LEU A 61 -12.79 -5.17 -16.85
C LEU A 61 -13.15 -6.44 -16.04
N GLN A 62 -12.97 -7.64 -16.60
CA GLN A 62 -13.21 -8.90 -15.88
C GLN A 62 -12.15 -9.17 -14.81
N ILE A 63 -10.89 -8.78 -15.04
CA ILE A 63 -9.83 -8.87 -14.02
C ILE A 63 -10.17 -7.94 -12.85
N TYR A 64 -10.59 -6.71 -13.15
CA TYR A 64 -11.04 -5.75 -12.12
C TYR A 64 -12.23 -6.29 -11.29
N LYS A 65 -13.24 -6.86 -11.95
CA LYS A 65 -14.39 -7.46 -11.26
C LYS A 65 -14.02 -8.68 -10.41
N ALA A 66 -13.00 -9.45 -10.80
CA ALA A 66 -12.47 -10.55 -9.98
C ALA A 66 -11.68 -10.04 -8.76
N MET A 67 -10.96 -8.92 -8.91
CA MET A 67 -10.20 -8.25 -7.84
C MET A 67 -11.10 -7.58 -6.78
N LEU A 68 -12.28 -7.10 -7.16
CA LEU A 68 -13.26 -6.50 -6.24
C LEU A 68 -14.08 -7.53 -5.45
N LYS A 69 -14.08 -8.81 -5.85
CA LYS A 69 -14.82 -9.86 -5.15
C LYS A 69 -13.96 -10.45 -4.03
N VAL A 70 -13.87 -9.73 -2.92
CA VAL A 70 -13.55 -10.31 -1.62
C VAL A 70 -14.83 -10.21 -0.79
N HIS A 71 -15.32 -11.36 -0.31
CA HIS A 71 -16.41 -11.46 0.65
C HIS A 71 -16.05 -10.76 1.96
#